data_AF-A0A922LV27-F1
#
_entry.id   AF-A0A922LV27-F1
#
_cell.length_a   1.000
_cell.length_b   1.000
_cell.length_c   1.000
_cell.angle_alpha   90.00
_cell.angle_beta   90.00
_cell.angle_gamma   90.00
#
_symmetry.space_group_name_H-M   'P 1'
#
loop_
_entity.id
_entity.type
_entity.pdbx_description
1 polymer ?
#
loop_
_entity_poly.entity_id
_entity_poly.type
_entity_poly.pdbx_seq_one_letter_code
_entity_poly.pdbx_strand_id
1 'polypeptide(L)'
;MVESLKGLEMELQDCGFRLLKSVVVTHKPEVAFNQIDAALMVGAMPRREGMERKDLLNANVKVFKEQGQALDKYAKKTVKVVVVGNPANTNALALMKNAPSIPKENFSALTRLDHNRAQSFVSLGSS
;
A
#
# COMPACT_ATOMS: atom_id res chain seq x y z
N MET A 1 13.95 -5.25 11.69
CA MET A 1 13.09 -4.74 10.60
C MET A 1 13.91 -4.02 9.53
N VAL A 2 14.73 -3.02 9.87
CA VAL A 2 15.60 -2.34 8.88
C VAL A 2 16.63 -3.30 8.27
N GLU A 3 17.20 -4.22 9.06
CA GLU A 3 18.13 -5.24 8.56
C GLU A 3 17.49 -6.18 7.54
N SER A 4 16.25 -6.63 7.79
CA SER A 4 15.50 -7.47 6.86
C SER A 4 15.21 -6.75 5.54
N LEU A 5 14.92 -5.44 5.57
CA LEU A 5 14.74 -4.65 4.36
C LEU A 5 16.04 -4.45 3.58
N LYS A 6 17.19 -4.36 4.26
CA LYS A 6 18.51 -4.34 3.60
C LYS A 6 18.79 -5.65 2.88
N GLY A 7 18.40 -6.80 3.46
CA GLY A 7 18.49 -8.10 2.79
C GLY A 7 17.72 -8.12 1.47
N LEU A 8 16.48 -7.63 1.47
CA LEU A 8 15.66 -7.53 0.25
C LEU A 8 16.26 -6.56 -0.78
N GLU A 9 16.87 -5.47 -0.34
CA GLU A 9 17.60 -4.56 -1.22
C GLU A 9 18.77 -5.27 -1.92
N MET A 10 19.54 -6.08 -1.18
CA MET A 10 20.62 -6.89 -1.76
C MET A 10 20.07 -7.90 -2.78
N GLU A 11 19.01 -8.63 -2.45
CA GLU A 11 18.38 -9.58 -3.39
C GLU A 11 17.91 -8.89 -4.68
N LEU A 12 17.33 -7.69 -4.59
CA LEU A 12 16.93 -6.90 -5.77
C LEU A 12 18.12 -6.46 -6.63
N GLN A 13 19.25 -6.13 -6.00
CA GLN A 13 20.49 -5.77 -6.71
C GLN A 13 21.10 -6.98 -7.41
N ASP A 14 21.12 -8.14 -6.73
CA ASP A 14 21.68 -9.39 -7.26
C ASP A 14 20.89 -9.91 -8.48
N CYS A 15 19.59 -9.61 -8.60
CA CYS A 15 18.82 -9.93 -9.80
C CYS A 15 19.26 -9.16 -11.06
N GLY A 16 20.04 -8.09 -10.95
CA GLY A 16 20.58 -7.36 -12.11
C GLY A 16 19.52 -6.77 -13.05
N PHE A 17 18.34 -6.40 -12.54
CA PHE A 17 17.24 -5.93 -13.36
C PHE A 17 17.60 -4.64 -14.11
N ARG A 18 17.67 -4.70 -15.46
CA ARG A 18 17.99 -3.54 -16.32
C ARG A 18 17.07 -2.32 -16.09
N LEU A 19 15.81 -2.57 -15.74
CA LEU A 19 14.80 -1.53 -15.50
C LEU A 19 14.92 -0.90 -14.09
N LEU A 20 15.53 -1.60 -13.14
CA LEU A 20 15.70 -1.12 -11.77
C LEU A 20 16.96 -0.26 -11.70
N LYS A 21 16.79 1.06 -11.58
CA LYS A 21 17.91 2.01 -11.52
C LYS A 21 18.48 2.20 -10.13
N SER A 22 17.62 2.15 -9.12
CA SER A 22 17.98 2.34 -7.71
C SER A 22 16.89 1.79 -6.81
N VAL A 23 17.29 1.40 -5.60
CA VAL A 23 16.39 1.04 -4.49
C VAL A 23 16.69 1.98 -3.34
N VAL A 24 15.65 2.44 -2.63
CA VAL A 24 15.80 3.26 -1.43
C VAL A 24 14.96 2.64 -0.33
N VAL A 25 15.63 2.14 0.71
CA VAL A 25 14.99 1.58 1.90
C VAL A 25 14.93 2.62 3.00
N THR A 26 13.74 2.88 3.54
CA THR A 26 13.55 3.88 4.59
C THR A 26 12.36 3.57 5.49
N HIS A 27 12.38 4.11 6.71
CA HIS A 27 11.23 4.17 7.62
C HIS A 27 10.66 5.59 7.74
N LYS A 28 11.24 6.55 7.01
CA LYS A 28 10.85 7.97 7.03
C LYS A 28 9.85 8.26 5.90
N PRO A 29 8.59 8.63 6.21
CA PRO A 29 7.57 8.89 5.19
C PRO A 29 7.98 9.97 4.17
N GLU A 30 8.70 10.99 4.61
CA GLU A 30 9.18 12.08 3.75
C GLU A 30 10.21 11.63 2.71
N VAL A 31 10.94 10.54 2.97
CA VAL A 31 11.86 9.94 2.00
C VAL A 31 11.08 8.96 1.11
N ALA A 32 10.21 8.15 1.70
CA ALA A 32 9.45 7.11 0.99
C ALA A 32 8.46 7.69 -0.03
N PHE A 33 7.81 8.80 0.29
CA PHE A 33 6.76 9.41 -0.54
C PHE A 33 7.25 10.61 -1.35
N ASN A 34 8.54 10.94 -1.33
CA ASN A 34 9.07 12.08 -2.06
C ASN A 34 8.91 11.90 -3.57
N GLN A 35 8.11 12.76 -4.20
CA GLN A 35 7.97 12.86 -5.66
C GLN A 35 7.59 11.54 -6.38
N ILE A 36 6.93 10.62 -5.67
CA ILE A 36 6.54 9.32 -6.23
C ILE A 36 5.40 9.44 -7.25
N ASP A 37 5.40 8.54 -8.23
CA ASP A 37 4.34 8.41 -9.25
C ASP A 37 3.31 7.33 -8.92
N ALA A 38 3.70 6.33 -8.13
CA ALA A 38 2.82 5.26 -7.68
C ALA A 38 3.12 4.87 -6.23
N ALA A 39 2.07 4.53 -5.47
CA ALA A 39 2.16 4.05 -4.09
C ALA A 39 1.39 2.73 -3.93
N LEU A 40 2.09 1.67 -3.54
CA LEU A 40 1.50 0.36 -3.22
C LEU A 40 1.46 0.20 -1.70
N MET A 41 0.29 0.37 -1.12
CA MET A 41 0.09 0.41 0.34
C MET A 41 -0.23 -1.00 0.85
N VAL A 42 0.82 -1.79 1.07
CA VAL A 42 0.71 -3.21 1.47
C VAL A 42 0.64 -3.39 2.99
N GLY A 43 1.39 -2.58 3.73
CA GLY A 43 1.44 -2.66 5.19
C GLY A 43 0.14 -2.22 5.84
N ALA A 44 -0.47 -3.10 6.61
CA ALA A 44 -1.55 -2.79 7.54
C ALA A 44 -1.28 -3.52 8.86
N MET A 45 -1.94 -3.10 9.94
CA MET A 45 -1.77 -3.74 11.23
C MET A 45 -2.36 -5.17 11.16
N PRO A 46 -1.56 -6.22 11.43
CA PRO A 46 -2.09 -7.57 11.48
C PRO A 46 -3.04 -7.70 12.66
N ARG A 47 -4.14 -8.44 12.48
CA ARG A 47 -5.06 -8.75 13.56
C ARG A 47 -4.33 -9.57 14.62
N ARG A 48 -4.36 -9.10 15.87
CA ARG A 48 -3.80 -9.82 17.03
C ARG A 48 -4.90 -10.57 17.78
N GLU A 49 -4.51 -11.62 18.48
CA GLU A 49 -5.42 -12.37 19.35
C GLU A 49 -5.98 -11.44 20.44
N GLY A 50 -7.28 -11.57 20.75
CA GLY A 50 -7.99 -10.69 21.68
C GLY A 50 -8.37 -9.30 21.11
N MET A 51 -7.96 -8.96 19.89
CA MET A 51 -8.31 -7.66 19.29
C MET A 51 -9.74 -7.69 18.70
N GLU A 52 -10.59 -6.77 19.14
CA GLU A 52 -11.89 -6.55 18.52
C GLU A 52 -11.74 -5.89 17.14
N ARG A 53 -12.77 -6.02 16.30
CA ARG A 53 -12.80 -5.37 14.98
C ARG A 53 -12.66 -3.85 15.09
N LYS A 54 -13.23 -3.23 16.13
CA LYS A 54 -13.16 -1.78 16.37
C LYS A 54 -11.73 -1.31 16.64
N ASP A 55 -10.97 -2.06 17.44
CA ASP A 55 -9.59 -1.73 17.78
C ASP A 55 -8.69 -1.84 16.55
N LEU A 56 -8.88 -2.88 15.75
CA LEU A 56 -8.17 -3.06 14.48
C LEU A 56 -8.43 -1.89 13.51
N LEU A 57 -9.69 -1.45 13.42
CA LEU A 57 -10.06 -0.30 12.59
C LEU A 57 -9.40 0.99 13.09
N ASN A 58 -9.49 1.26 14.39
CA ASN A 58 -8.90 2.46 14.99
C ASN A 58 -7.38 2.53 14.79
N ALA A 59 -6.69 1.41 14.98
CA ALA A 59 -5.25 1.34 14.79
C ALA A 59 -4.85 1.56 13.33
N ASN A 60 -5.54 0.91 12.38
CA ASN A 60 -5.28 1.12 10.95
C ASN A 60 -5.60 2.55 10.52
N VAL A 61 -6.72 3.14 10.97
CA VAL A 61 -7.08 4.52 10.63
C VAL A 61 -5.99 5.50 11.05
N LYS A 62 -5.35 5.31 12.21
CA LYS A 62 -4.23 6.17 12.64
C LYS A 62 -3.04 6.07 11.68
N VAL A 63 -2.64 4.85 11.32
CA VAL A 63 -1.52 4.61 10.39
C VAL A 63 -1.80 5.20 9.00
N PHE A 64 -2.98 4.93 8.45
CA PHE A 64 -3.36 5.42 7.13
C PHE A 64 -3.65 6.92 7.12
N LYS A 65 -4.00 7.52 8.26
CA LYS A 65 -4.07 8.99 8.39
C LYS A 65 -2.68 9.63 8.25
N GLU A 66 -1.69 9.14 8.98
CA GLU A 66 -0.32 9.67 8.93
C GLU A 66 0.29 9.47 7.52
N GLN A 67 0.07 8.31 6.91
CA GLN A 67 0.51 8.06 5.53
C GLN A 67 -0.22 8.94 4.50
N GLY A 68 -1.52 9.18 4.70
CA GLY A 68 -2.31 10.07 3.85
C GLY A 68 -1.76 11.49 3.88
N GLN A 69 -1.47 12.02 5.08
CA GLN A 69 -0.86 13.33 5.24
C GLN A 69 0.55 13.41 4.61
N ALA A 70 1.33 12.34 4.70
CA ALA A 70 2.64 12.29 4.08
C ALA A 70 2.58 12.25 2.54
N LEU A 71 1.65 11.46 1.97
CA LEU A 71 1.37 11.48 0.53
C LEU A 71 0.92 12.88 0.08
N ASP A 72 0.00 13.49 0.81
CA ASP A 72 -0.48 14.84 0.53
C ASP A 72 0.66 15.86 0.53
N LYS A 73 1.66 15.70 1.39
CA LYS A 73 2.75 16.67 1.51
C LYS A 73 3.87 16.44 0.49
N TYR A 74 4.27 15.20 0.25
CA TYR A 74 5.53 14.89 -0.45
C TYR A 74 5.35 14.25 -1.84
N ALA A 75 4.23 13.60 -2.10
CA ALA A 75 4.01 12.93 -3.38
C ALA A 75 3.55 13.91 -4.47
N LYS A 76 3.74 13.51 -5.73
CA LYS A 76 3.14 14.21 -6.86
C LYS A 76 1.61 14.16 -6.75
N LYS A 77 0.92 15.23 -7.14
CA LYS A 77 -0.56 15.25 -7.12
C LYS A 77 -1.19 14.28 -8.12
N THR A 78 -0.40 13.84 -9.09
CA THR A 78 -0.76 12.81 -10.08
C THR A 78 -0.51 11.39 -9.61
N VAL A 79 0.03 11.19 -8.39
CA VAL A 79 0.37 9.86 -7.85
C VAL A 79 -0.83 8.91 -7.91
N LYS A 80 -0.60 7.66 -8.31
CA LYS A 80 -1.62 6.60 -8.28
C LYS A 80 -1.42 5.70 -7.06
N VAL A 81 -2.46 5.55 -6.25
CA VAL A 81 -2.40 4.86 -4.95
C VAL A 81 -3.26 3.60 -5.00
N VAL A 82 -2.67 2.47 -4.64
CA VAL A 82 -3.36 1.17 -4.54
C VAL A 82 -3.18 0.63 -3.13
N VAL A 83 -4.28 0.40 -2.42
CA VAL A 83 -4.27 -0.19 -1.07
C VAL A 83 -4.51 -1.68 -1.13
N VAL A 84 -3.59 -2.45 -0.55
CA VAL A 84 -3.66 -3.90 -0.43
C VAL A 84 -3.89 -4.33 1.01
N GLY A 85 -3.36 -3.57 1.98
CA GLY A 85 -3.49 -3.87 3.40
C GLY A 85 -4.94 -3.82 3.88
N ASN A 86 -5.41 -4.90 4.50
CA ASN A 86 -6.79 -5.02 4.95
C ASN A 86 -7.09 -4.20 6.23
N PRO A 87 -8.31 -3.66 6.39
CA PRO A 87 -9.43 -3.64 5.43
C PRO A 87 -9.21 -2.63 4.29
N ALA A 88 -8.97 -3.11 3.06
CA ALA A 88 -8.41 -2.31 1.97
C ALA A 88 -9.26 -1.10 1.59
N ASN A 89 -10.58 -1.28 1.44
CA ASN A 89 -11.50 -0.19 1.07
C ASN A 89 -11.57 0.91 2.14
N THR A 90 -11.63 0.54 3.42
CA THR A 90 -11.68 1.50 4.53
C THR A 90 -10.35 2.23 4.69
N ASN A 91 -9.24 1.53 4.51
CA ASN A 91 -7.90 2.12 4.54
C ASN A 91 -7.69 3.09 3.37
N ALA A 92 -8.16 2.75 2.16
CA ALA A 92 -8.16 3.66 1.01
C ALA A 92 -9.00 4.92 1.27
N LEU A 93 -10.18 4.77 1.89
CA LEU A 93 -11.01 5.90 2.29
C LEU A 93 -10.29 6.80 3.31
N ALA A 94 -9.57 6.21 4.28
CA ALA A 94 -8.80 6.97 5.26
C ALA A 94 -7.66 7.76 4.59
N LEU A 95 -6.91 7.16 3.66
CA LEU A 95 -5.86 7.87 2.89
C LEU A 95 -6.45 9.05 2.13
N MET A 96 -7.48 8.77 1.31
CA MET A 96 -8.12 9.77 0.46
C MET A 96 -8.67 10.96 1.27
N LYS A 97 -9.24 10.72 2.46
CA LYS A 97 -9.74 11.80 3.34
C LYS A 97 -8.63 12.66 3.95
N ASN A 98 -7.43 12.09 4.13
CA ASN A 98 -6.28 12.78 4.72
C ASN A 98 -5.28 13.31 3.67
N ALA A 99 -5.60 13.17 2.38
CA ALA A 99 -4.82 13.68 1.26
C ALA A 99 -5.68 14.52 0.30
N PRO A 100 -6.24 15.66 0.75
CA PRO A 100 -7.21 16.43 -0.01
C PRO A 100 -6.65 17.09 -1.27
N SER A 101 -5.33 17.25 -1.41
CA SER A 101 -4.71 17.84 -2.59
C SER A 101 -4.54 16.85 -3.75
N ILE A 102 -4.75 15.55 -3.51
CA ILE A 102 -4.65 14.49 -4.52
C ILE A 102 -6.08 14.15 -4.99
N PRO A 103 -6.32 14.04 -6.31
CA PRO A 103 -7.63 13.66 -6.84
C PRO A 103 -8.11 12.32 -6.27
N LYS A 104 -9.39 12.25 -5.90
CA LYS A 104 -9.98 11.09 -5.20
C LYS A 104 -9.93 9.82 -6.05
N GLU A 105 -10.07 9.96 -7.36
CA GLU A 105 -9.97 8.91 -8.36
C GLU A 105 -8.59 8.24 -8.44
N ASN A 106 -7.56 8.84 -7.83
CA ASN A 106 -6.23 8.25 -7.76
C ASN A 106 -6.10 7.21 -6.64
N PHE A 107 -7.06 7.12 -5.72
CA PHE A 107 -7.05 6.16 -4.62
C PHE A 107 -7.93 4.95 -4.95
N SER A 108 -7.33 3.77 -4.91
CA SER A 108 -8.02 2.49 -5.18
C SER A 108 -7.72 1.45 -4.11
N ALA A 109 -8.63 0.51 -3.93
CA ALA A 109 -8.44 -0.68 -3.09
C ALA A 109 -8.35 -1.92 -3.99
N LEU A 110 -7.41 -2.82 -3.69
CA LEU A 110 -7.14 -3.98 -4.53
C LEU A 110 -8.18 -5.09 -4.32
N THR A 111 -9.11 -5.23 -5.26
CA THR A 111 -10.04 -6.37 -5.36
C THR A 111 -9.66 -7.37 -6.47
N ARG A 112 -8.51 -7.13 -7.13
CA ARG A 112 -8.07 -7.90 -8.30
C ARG A 112 -7.78 -9.38 -7.97
N LEU A 113 -7.33 -9.68 -6.76
CA LEU A 113 -7.12 -11.06 -6.33
C LEU A 113 -8.43 -11.85 -6.32
N ASP A 114 -9.50 -11.27 -5.79
CA ASP A 114 -10.81 -11.91 -5.74
C ASP A 114 -11.42 -12.06 -7.13
N HIS A 115 -11.22 -11.07 -8.00
CA HIS A 115 -11.60 -11.17 -9.42
C HIS A 115 -10.89 -12.34 -10.12
N ASN A 116 -9.58 -12.47 -9.98
CA ASN A 116 -8.82 -13.56 -10.58
C ASN A 116 -9.27 -14.93 -10.05
N ARG A 117 -9.60 -15.04 -8.75
CA ARG A 117 -10.17 -16.25 -8.15
C ARG A 117 -11.52 -16.59 -8.77
N ALA A 118 -12.41 -15.62 -8.92
CA ALA A 118 -13.71 -15.82 -9.55
C ALA A 118 -13.58 -16.32 -11.00
N GLN A 119 -12.68 -15.73 -11.79
CA GLN A 119 -12.40 -16.18 -13.15
C GLN A 119 -11.90 -17.63 -13.18
N SER A 120 -10.99 -17.98 -12.27
CA SER A 120 -10.49 -19.35 -12.14
C SER A 120 -11.61 -20.34 -11.83
N PHE A 121 -12.50 -20.01 -10.89
CA PHE A 121 -13.64 -20.87 -10.54
C PHE A 121 -14.61 -21.08 -11.71
N VAL A 122 -14.93 -20.03 -12.47
CA VAL A 122 -15.80 -20.14 -13.66
C VAL A 122 -15.12 -20.99 -14.75
N SER A 123 -13.82 -20.81 -14.99
CA SER A 123 -13.09 -21.56 -16.01
C SER A 123 -12.97 -23.06 -15.71
N LEU A 124 -12.79 -23.44 -14.43
CA LEU A 124 -12.66 -24.83 -13.99
C LEU A 124 -13.99 -25.57 -13.88
N GLY A 125 -15.11 -24.84 -13.73
CA GLY A 125 -16.46 -25.44 -13.77
C GLY A 125 -17.00 -25.70 -15.18
N SER A 126 -16.22 -25.37 -16.22
CA SER A 126 -16.60 -25.46 -17.64
C SER A 126 -15.95 -26.64 -18.39
N SER A 127 -15.28 -27.54 -17.65
CA SER A 127 -14.60 -28.75 -18.14
C SER A 127 -15.11 -29.98 -17.41
#